data_AF-A0A4V1A426-F1
#
_entry.id   AF-A0A4V1A426-F1
#
_cell.length_a   1.000
_cell.length_b   1.000
_cell.length_c   1.000
_cell.angle_alpha   90.00
_cell.angle_beta   90.00
_cell.angle_gamma   90.00
#
_symmetry.space_group_name_H-M   'P 1'
#
loop_
_entity.id
_entity.type
_entity.pdbx_description
1 polymer ?
#
loop_
_entity_poly.entity_id
_entity_poly.type
_entity_poly.pdbx_seq_one_letter_code
_entity_poly.pdbx_strand_id
1 'polypeptide(L)'
;MKNRKSTEEVALGIRRRVFEHCMRNNGGYLSQACSAAEQLAFLYNEALNLGEPTLPAVPRPFGGVPSADNPDYVTGAGYNGPFEPRYDRLFIAPAHYALVAYATLIETGRMAPEGLEMFNKDGSSVEMIGAEHSPGMEVHNGTLGIGLSTGAGLAFGRKRRGEEGQVCVFMSDGEVQEGQTWEAVQAAAHHRIDNLWALMDVNDQQCDGAMSSVMEVRDIAEKFRAFGAVCVEIDAHDLDAMRQAKAEPHEDRPLIILARSSPTHGMSFLQRRFPRLHYVRFKTPEERDEMNKAIAEELGVEPVDIAEGAH
;
A
#
# COMPACT_ATOMS: atom_id res chain seq x y z
N MET A 1 -19.26 4.02 3.48
CA MET A 1 -19.89 4.72 2.34
C MET A 1 -19.42 3.99 1.10
N LYS A 2 -20.33 3.57 0.19
CA LYS A 2 -19.87 3.00 -1.08
C LYS A 2 -19.29 4.13 -1.93
N ASN A 3 -18.05 3.98 -2.36
CA ASN A 3 -17.46 4.93 -3.31
C ASN A 3 -18.31 4.96 -4.58
N ARG A 4 -18.38 6.12 -5.23
CA ARG A 4 -19.12 6.26 -6.50
C ARG A 4 -18.31 5.76 -7.70
N LYS A 5 -16.98 5.79 -7.58
CA LYS A 5 -16.05 5.32 -8.61
C LYS A 5 -15.98 3.80 -8.63
N SER A 6 -15.87 3.22 -9.82
CA SER A 6 -15.48 1.82 -9.97
C SER A 6 -14.05 1.60 -9.46
N THR A 7 -13.68 0.36 -9.21
CA THR A 7 -12.33 0.02 -8.74
C THR A 7 -11.27 0.34 -9.80
N GLU A 8 -11.60 0.19 -11.08
CA GLU A 8 -10.77 0.59 -12.21
C GLU A 8 -10.59 2.12 -12.27
N GLU A 9 -11.66 2.89 -12.05
CA GLU A 9 -11.60 4.35 -11.99
C GLU A 9 -10.72 4.83 -10.82
N VAL A 10 -10.83 4.16 -9.65
CA VAL A 10 -9.96 4.42 -8.49
C VAL A 10 -8.50 4.10 -8.82
N ALA A 11 -8.21 2.95 -9.42
CA ALA A 11 -6.85 2.55 -9.80
C ALA A 11 -6.21 3.55 -10.80
N LEU A 12 -6.95 3.96 -11.82
CA LEU A 12 -6.50 4.99 -12.76
C LEU A 12 -6.29 6.35 -12.07
N GLY A 13 -7.20 6.73 -11.17
CA GLY A 13 -7.10 7.94 -10.36
C GLY A 13 -5.87 7.96 -9.47
N ILE A 14 -5.53 6.83 -8.84
CA ILE A 14 -4.30 6.67 -8.04
C ILE A 14 -3.08 6.96 -8.91
N ARG A 15 -2.96 6.30 -10.07
CA ARG A 15 -1.83 6.52 -11.00
C ARG A 15 -1.69 7.98 -11.41
N ARG A 16 -2.79 8.63 -11.80
CA ARG A 16 -2.80 10.04 -12.23
C ARG A 16 -2.34 10.98 -11.11
N ARG A 17 -2.78 10.77 -9.88
CA ARG A 17 -2.37 11.59 -8.73
C ARG A 17 -0.90 11.42 -8.38
N VAL A 18 -0.42 10.18 -8.35
CA VAL A 18 0.99 9.90 -8.06
C VAL A 18 1.87 10.49 -9.17
N PHE A 19 1.47 10.34 -10.43
CA PHE A 19 2.13 10.98 -11.57
C PHE A 19 2.20 12.50 -11.42
N GLU A 20 1.07 13.17 -11.19
CA GLU A 20 1.01 14.62 -11.00
C GLU A 20 1.90 15.09 -9.84
N HIS A 21 1.84 14.37 -8.71
CA HIS A 21 2.66 14.67 -7.54
C HIS A 21 4.16 14.57 -7.84
N CYS A 22 4.59 13.46 -8.45
CA CYS A 22 6.00 13.24 -8.82
C CYS A 22 6.48 14.28 -9.83
N MET A 23 5.64 14.61 -10.82
CA MET A 23 5.96 15.63 -11.81
C MET A 23 6.06 17.01 -11.21
N ARG A 24 5.37 17.36 -10.13
CA ARG A 24 5.50 18.67 -9.45
C ARG A 24 6.68 18.73 -8.48
N ASN A 25 7.02 17.62 -7.82
CA ASN A 25 8.00 17.57 -6.74
C ASN A 25 9.38 17.00 -7.15
N ASN A 26 9.67 16.98 -8.45
CA ASN A 26 10.95 16.52 -9.01
C ASN A 26 11.33 15.07 -8.64
N GLY A 27 10.33 14.21 -8.44
CA GLY A 27 10.53 12.78 -8.22
C GLY A 27 9.52 12.14 -7.27
N GLY A 28 9.59 10.82 -7.15
CA GLY A 28 8.78 10.04 -6.24
C GLY A 28 8.65 8.57 -6.64
N TYR A 29 7.69 7.89 -6.01
CA TYR A 29 7.45 6.45 -6.07
C TYR A 29 6.46 6.08 -7.20
N LEU A 30 6.85 6.34 -8.45
CA LEU A 30 5.99 6.06 -9.63
C LEU A 30 5.75 4.56 -9.83
N SER A 31 6.77 3.72 -9.67
CA SER A 31 6.63 2.28 -9.91
C SER A 31 5.66 1.59 -8.95
N GLN A 32 5.56 2.09 -7.72
CA GLN A 32 4.63 1.59 -6.71
C GLN A 32 3.17 1.92 -7.09
N ALA A 33 2.92 3.06 -7.74
CA ALA A 33 1.61 3.36 -8.28
C ALA A 33 1.27 2.47 -9.48
N CYS A 34 2.27 2.13 -10.31
CA CYS A 34 2.09 1.18 -11.40
C CYS A 34 1.70 -0.21 -10.89
N SER A 35 2.43 -0.73 -9.90
CA SER A 35 2.27 -2.10 -9.42
C SER A 35 1.05 -2.30 -8.53
N ALA A 36 0.71 -1.33 -7.68
CA ALA A 36 -0.26 -1.53 -6.59
C ALA A 36 -1.59 -0.77 -6.72
N ALA A 37 -1.81 0.00 -7.79
CA ALA A 37 -3.05 0.78 -7.93
C ALA A 37 -4.31 -0.09 -7.92
N GLU A 38 -4.37 -1.19 -8.70
CA GLU A 38 -5.52 -2.11 -8.66
C GLU A 38 -5.66 -2.77 -7.28
N GLN A 39 -4.55 -3.17 -6.68
CA GLN A 39 -4.52 -3.85 -5.38
C GLN A 39 -5.13 -2.96 -4.29
N LEU A 40 -4.62 -1.73 -4.13
CA LEU A 40 -5.14 -0.80 -3.13
C LEU A 40 -6.55 -0.30 -3.45
N ALA A 41 -6.89 -0.12 -4.73
CA ALA A 41 -8.27 0.18 -5.14
C ALA A 41 -9.22 -0.94 -4.72
N PHE A 42 -8.87 -2.21 -5.00
CA PHE A 42 -9.64 -3.38 -4.64
C PHE A 42 -9.83 -3.48 -3.11
N LEU A 43 -8.75 -3.33 -2.34
CA LEU A 43 -8.82 -3.36 -0.88
C LEU A 43 -9.83 -2.37 -0.32
N TYR A 44 -9.74 -1.09 -0.73
CA TYR A 44 -10.60 -0.04 -0.17
C TYR A 44 -12.01 -0.01 -0.75
N ASN A 45 -12.21 -0.46 -1.98
CA ASN A 45 -13.48 -0.33 -2.69
C ASN A 45 -14.36 -1.58 -2.60
N GLU A 46 -13.75 -2.76 -2.44
CA GLU A 46 -14.45 -4.05 -2.55
C GLU A 46 -14.13 -5.01 -1.40
N ALA A 47 -12.85 -5.20 -1.08
CA ALA A 47 -12.41 -6.32 -0.25
C ALA A 47 -12.63 -6.09 1.25
N LEU A 48 -12.41 -4.86 1.73
CA LEU A 48 -12.43 -4.54 3.16
C LEU A 48 -13.78 -3.98 3.60
N ASN A 49 -14.31 -4.53 4.68
CA ASN A 49 -15.40 -3.95 5.44
C ASN A 49 -14.86 -2.89 6.42
N LEU A 50 -14.65 -1.68 5.93
CA LEU A 50 -14.18 -0.53 6.71
C LEU A 50 -15.34 0.36 7.16
N GLY A 51 -15.23 0.92 8.37
CA GLY A 51 -16.17 1.93 8.86
C GLY A 51 -15.96 3.30 8.19
N GLU A 52 -16.84 4.26 8.52
CA GLU A 52 -16.66 5.65 8.11
C GLU A 52 -15.42 6.26 8.76
N PRO A 53 -14.64 7.09 8.04
CA PRO A 53 -13.52 7.81 8.62
C PRO A 53 -13.92 8.60 9.86
N THR A 54 -13.11 8.53 10.91
CA THR A 54 -13.30 9.26 12.17
C THR A 54 -12.40 10.50 12.27
N LEU A 55 -11.47 10.67 11.32
CA LEU A 55 -10.58 11.82 11.21
C LEU A 55 -11.05 12.80 10.14
N PRO A 56 -10.63 14.08 10.21
CA PRO A 56 -10.96 15.06 9.19
C PRO A 56 -10.37 14.67 7.83
N ALA A 57 -11.13 14.97 6.76
CA ALA A 57 -10.71 14.65 5.40
C ALA A 57 -9.38 15.33 5.03
N VAL A 58 -9.15 16.56 5.49
CA VAL A 58 -7.83 17.20 5.44
C VAL A 58 -7.08 16.83 6.73
N PRO A 59 -5.92 16.15 6.65
CA PRO A 59 -5.16 15.78 7.83
C PRO A 59 -4.73 16.98 8.69
N ARG A 60 -4.52 16.75 9.98
CA ARG A 60 -3.97 17.77 10.88
C ARG A 60 -2.44 17.69 10.85
N PRO A 61 -1.72 18.79 11.14
CA PRO A 61 -0.28 18.72 11.42
C PRO A 61 0.03 17.70 12.52
N PHE A 62 1.24 17.14 12.50
CA PHE A 62 1.68 16.19 13.51
C PHE A 62 1.80 16.87 14.88
N GLY A 63 0.96 16.45 15.82
CA GLY A 63 0.90 17.02 17.18
C GLY A 63 1.97 16.50 18.14
N GLY A 64 2.86 15.61 17.71
CA GLY A 64 3.83 14.91 18.55
C GLY A 64 3.39 13.49 18.92
N VAL A 65 4.28 12.76 19.59
CA VAL A 65 4.04 11.38 20.05
C VAL A 65 3.11 11.35 21.28
N PRO A 66 2.51 10.19 21.62
CA PRO A 66 1.75 10.03 22.85
C PRO A 66 2.58 10.43 24.07
N SER A 67 2.05 11.35 24.89
CA SER A 67 2.69 11.79 26.12
C SER A 67 1.67 12.36 27.09
N ALA A 68 2.09 12.67 28.33
CA ALA A 68 1.23 13.34 29.29
C ALA A 68 0.71 14.70 28.79
N ASP A 69 1.49 15.38 27.94
CA ASP A 69 1.15 16.68 27.35
C ASP A 69 0.44 16.55 25.98
N ASN A 70 0.30 15.31 25.48
CA ASN A 70 -0.43 14.98 24.24
C ASN A 70 -1.37 13.78 24.47
N PRO A 71 -2.42 13.95 25.28
CA PRO A 71 -3.32 12.86 25.65
C PRO A 71 -4.27 12.45 24.50
N ASP A 72 -4.52 13.36 23.55
CA ASP A 72 -5.46 13.18 22.43
C ASP A 72 -4.75 12.70 21.15
N TYR A 73 -3.68 11.91 21.30
CA TYR A 73 -2.96 11.35 20.16
C TYR A 73 -3.88 10.47 19.30
N VAL A 74 -3.82 10.69 17.98
CA VAL A 74 -4.59 9.93 16.99
C VAL A 74 -3.66 9.22 16.01
N THR A 75 -4.04 8.00 15.64
CA THR A 75 -3.36 7.26 14.58
C THR A 75 -4.07 7.45 13.24
N GLY A 76 -3.34 7.22 12.16
CA GLY A 76 -3.83 7.20 10.79
C GLY A 76 -4.96 6.20 10.54
N ALA A 77 -5.12 5.23 11.44
CA ALA A 77 -6.24 4.30 11.45
C ALA A 77 -7.62 4.96 11.38
N GLY A 78 -7.76 6.19 11.87
CA GLY A 78 -9.03 6.88 11.79
C GLY A 78 -9.51 7.13 10.36
N TYR A 79 -8.63 7.11 9.35
CA TYR A 79 -9.02 7.14 7.93
C TYR A 79 -9.65 5.82 7.45
N ASN A 80 -9.34 4.70 8.11
CA ASN A 80 -9.96 3.39 7.87
C ASN A 80 -11.23 3.19 8.72
N GLY A 81 -11.45 4.05 9.72
CA GLY A 81 -12.66 4.11 10.54
C GLY A 81 -12.46 3.65 11.99
N PRO A 82 -13.55 3.45 12.76
CA PRO A 82 -13.46 3.10 14.17
C PRO A 82 -12.91 1.67 14.38
N PHE A 83 -12.24 1.44 15.50
CA PHE A 83 -11.77 0.12 15.91
C PHE A 83 -12.92 -0.66 16.57
N GLU A 84 -13.87 -1.17 15.77
CA GLU A 84 -14.98 -2.00 16.24
C GLU A 84 -14.82 -3.48 15.81
N PRO A 85 -15.40 -4.44 16.57
CA PRO A 85 -15.30 -5.87 16.29
C PRO A 85 -15.68 -6.34 14.88
N ARG A 86 -16.57 -5.62 14.20
CA ARG A 86 -17.09 -5.96 12.86
C ARG A 86 -16.25 -5.43 11.70
N TYR A 87 -15.38 -4.46 11.96
CA TYR A 87 -14.63 -3.79 10.90
C TYR A 87 -13.26 -4.42 10.71
N ASP A 88 -12.92 -4.59 9.44
CA ASP A 88 -11.61 -5.04 9.01
C ASP A 88 -10.55 -3.99 9.33
N ARG A 89 -9.30 -4.45 9.41
CA ARG A 89 -8.13 -3.60 9.66
C ARG A 89 -7.13 -3.80 8.54
N LEU A 90 -6.49 -2.72 8.12
CA LEU A 90 -5.53 -2.74 7.03
C LEU A 90 -4.17 -2.26 7.54
N PHE A 91 -3.17 -3.13 7.45
CA PHE A 91 -1.78 -2.77 7.70
C PHE A 91 -1.05 -2.68 6.37
N ILE A 92 -0.57 -1.49 6.02
CA ILE A 92 0.30 -1.27 4.86
C ILE A 92 1.73 -1.46 5.35
N ALA A 93 2.30 -2.64 5.09
CA ALA A 93 3.63 -3.01 5.55
C ALA A 93 4.77 -2.32 4.80
N PRO A 94 4.75 -2.13 3.46
CA PRO A 94 5.77 -1.34 2.80
C PRO A 94 5.43 0.15 2.98
N ALA A 95 5.84 0.74 4.11
CA ALA A 95 5.50 2.11 4.49
C ALA A 95 5.87 3.19 3.46
N HIS A 96 6.83 2.90 2.56
CA HIS A 96 7.20 3.77 1.45
C HIS A 96 6.16 3.84 0.31
N TYR A 97 5.12 2.99 0.34
CA TYR A 97 3.95 3.10 -0.55
C TYR A 97 2.98 4.20 -0.10
N ALA A 98 3.36 5.02 0.89
CA ALA A 98 2.54 6.07 1.49
C ALA A 98 1.88 6.99 0.46
N LEU A 99 2.60 7.45 -0.57
CA LEU A 99 2.01 8.32 -1.60
C LEU A 99 0.87 7.62 -2.37
N VAL A 100 1.02 6.33 -2.68
CA VAL A 100 -0.02 5.52 -3.31
C VAL A 100 -1.20 5.32 -2.35
N ALA A 101 -0.91 5.05 -1.07
CA ALA A 101 -1.93 4.92 -0.04
C ALA A 101 -2.76 6.21 0.14
N TYR A 102 -2.12 7.38 0.20
CA TYR A 102 -2.80 8.67 0.31
C TYR A 102 -3.62 8.97 -0.96
N ALA A 103 -3.08 8.68 -2.15
CA ALA A 103 -3.83 8.78 -3.39
C ALA A 103 -5.08 7.88 -3.37
N THR A 104 -4.98 6.66 -2.85
CA THR A 104 -6.12 5.75 -2.66
C THR A 104 -7.15 6.31 -1.70
N LEU A 105 -6.73 6.87 -0.55
CA LEU A 105 -7.65 7.51 0.40
C LEU A 105 -8.40 8.68 -0.25
N ILE A 106 -7.75 9.43 -1.13
CA ILE A 106 -8.39 10.53 -1.87
C ILE A 106 -9.39 9.99 -2.90
N GLU A 107 -8.97 9.00 -3.69
CA GLU A 107 -9.83 8.40 -4.71
C GLU A 107 -11.03 7.64 -4.14
N THR A 108 -10.94 7.26 -2.86
CA THR A 108 -12.02 6.59 -2.10
C THR A 108 -12.82 7.55 -1.21
N GLY A 109 -12.51 8.85 -1.25
CA GLY A 109 -13.22 9.89 -0.50
C GLY A 109 -13.00 9.86 1.01
N ARG A 110 -11.97 9.15 1.47
CA ARG A 110 -11.57 9.09 2.89
C ARG A 110 -10.65 10.24 3.29
N MET A 111 -9.92 10.80 2.32
CA MET A 111 -9.04 11.97 2.47
C MET A 111 -9.37 13.00 1.38
N ALA A 112 -9.20 14.28 1.67
CA ALA A 112 -9.39 15.35 0.71
C ALA A 112 -8.11 15.57 -0.13
N PRO A 113 -8.20 15.92 -1.43
CA PRO A 113 -7.04 16.16 -2.28
C PRO A 113 -6.03 17.16 -1.71
N GLU A 114 -6.51 18.20 -1.02
CA GLU A 114 -5.73 19.24 -0.35
C GLU A 114 -4.77 18.65 0.69
N GLY A 115 -5.06 17.47 1.23
CA GLY A 115 -4.17 16.79 2.16
C GLY A 115 -2.80 16.45 1.56
N LEU A 116 -2.69 16.24 0.24
CA LEU A 116 -1.40 16.00 -0.42
C LEU A 116 -0.52 17.25 -0.48
N GLU A 117 -1.05 18.45 -0.24
CA GLU A 117 -0.23 19.65 -0.11
C GLU A 117 0.67 19.59 1.12
N MET A 118 0.37 18.73 2.09
CA MET A 118 1.21 18.52 3.27
C MET A 118 2.25 17.40 3.09
N PHE A 119 2.29 16.74 1.92
CA PHE A 119 3.17 15.59 1.72
C PHE A 119 4.65 15.96 1.97
N ASN A 120 5.27 15.21 2.88
CA ASN A 120 6.69 15.29 3.23
C ASN A 120 7.19 16.70 3.60
N LYS A 121 6.32 17.53 4.22
CA LYS A 121 6.67 18.83 4.79
C LYS A 121 6.97 18.72 6.29
N ASP A 122 7.86 19.56 6.80
CA ASP A 122 8.17 19.62 8.23
C ASP A 122 6.89 19.86 9.07
N GLY A 123 6.71 19.04 10.12
CA GLY A 123 5.54 19.09 11.00
C GLY A 123 4.24 18.52 10.40
N SER A 124 4.30 17.96 9.19
CA SER A 124 3.15 17.29 8.56
C SER A 124 2.91 15.89 9.14
N SER A 125 1.64 15.45 9.13
CA SER A 125 1.31 14.04 9.34
C SER A 125 1.32 13.21 8.04
N VAL A 126 1.52 13.83 6.89
CA VAL A 126 1.45 13.18 5.56
C VAL A 126 2.88 12.86 5.11
N GLU A 127 3.47 11.83 5.70
CA GLU A 127 4.89 11.52 5.54
C GLU A 127 5.19 10.72 4.26
N MET A 128 6.40 10.89 3.70
CA MET A 128 6.85 10.11 2.54
C MET A 128 7.03 8.62 2.85
N ILE A 129 7.50 8.31 4.07
CA ILE A 129 7.51 6.97 4.63
C ILE A 129 6.45 6.98 5.71
N GLY A 130 5.37 6.23 5.54
CA GLY A 130 4.25 6.26 6.47
C GLY A 130 4.64 5.81 7.87
N ALA A 131 4.14 6.53 8.88
CA ALA A 131 4.17 6.14 10.27
C ALA A 131 2.72 5.94 10.76
N GLU A 132 2.54 5.46 11.98
CA GLU A 132 1.23 5.14 12.54
C GLU A 132 0.31 6.35 12.73
N HIS A 133 0.82 7.59 12.69
CA HIS A 133 0.00 8.82 12.64
C HIS A 133 -0.37 9.24 11.22
N SER A 134 0.27 8.67 10.20
CA SER A 134 0.07 9.05 8.81
C SER A 134 -1.24 8.52 8.25
N PRO A 135 -1.98 9.27 7.42
CA PRO A 135 -3.30 8.85 6.95
C PRO A 135 -3.36 7.42 6.40
N GLY A 136 -4.27 6.59 6.94
CA GLY A 136 -4.47 5.20 6.53
C GLY A 136 -3.48 4.19 7.10
N MET A 137 -2.37 4.65 7.69
CA MET A 137 -1.40 3.80 8.37
C MET A 137 -1.87 3.54 9.80
N GLU A 138 -2.00 2.27 10.17
CA GLU A 138 -2.51 1.89 11.50
C GLU A 138 -1.42 1.52 12.50
N VAL A 139 -0.24 1.18 11.99
CA VAL A 139 0.90 0.66 12.73
C VAL A 139 2.17 1.22 12.11
N HIS A 140 3.24 1.26 12.91
CA HIS A 140 4.54 1.72 12.45
C HIS A 140 5.24 0.60 11.66
N ASN A 141 5.38 0.76 10.34
CA ASN A 141 5.94 -0.26 9.46
C ASN A 141 7.14 0.22 8.63
N GLY A 142 7.88 1.24 9.10
CA GLY A 142 9.11 1.71 8.44
C GLY A 142 10.20 0.64 8.33
N THR A 143 10.13 -0.40 9.15
CA THR A 143 10.96 -1.61 9.07
C THR A 143 10.17 -2.74 8.40
N LEU A 144 10.72 -3.29 7.31
CA LEU A 144 10.13 -4.40 6.57
C LEU A 144 9.98 -5.65 7.46
N GLY A 145 9.01 -6.52 7.13
CA GLY A 145 8.80 -7.80 7.81
C GLY A 145 8.04 -7.74 9.14
N ILE A 146 7.73 -6.54 9.65
CA ILE A 146 7.00 -6.39 10.92
C ILE A 146 5.48 -6.49 10.74
N GLY A 147 4.96 -5.96 9.63
CA GLY A 147 3.51 -5.82 9.41
C GLY A 147 2.74 -7.14 9.52
N LEU A 148 3.24 -8.24 8.94
CA LEU A 148 2.58 -9.55 9.00
C LEU A 148 2.54 -10.11 10.43
N SER A 149 3.62 -9.94 11.20
CA SER A 149 3.69 -10.39 12.59
C SER A 149 2.73 -9.62 13.50
N THR A 150 2.70 -8.28 13.37
CA THR A 150 1.75 -7.44 14.10
C THR A 150 0.31 -7.77 13.70
N GLY A 151 0.07 -8.00 12.41
CA GLY A 151 -1.22 -8.42 11.88
C GLY A 151 -1.69 -9.76 12.47
N ALA A 152 -0.80 -10.75 12.55
CA ALA A 152 -1.08 -12.04 13.17
C ALA A 152 -1.43 -11.91 14.65
N GLY A 153 -0.70 -11.08 15.41
CA GLY A 153 -1.01 -10.81 16.81
C GLY A 153 -2.39 -10.20 17.02
N LEU A 154 -2.75 -9.21 16.20
CA LEU A 154 -4.08 -8.60 16.24
C LEU A 154 -5.17 -9.63 15.86
N ALA A 155 -4.99 -10.33 14.75
CA ALA A 155 -5.94 -11.32 14.24
C ALA A 155 -6.18 -12.44 15.29
N PHE A 156 -5.12 -12.91 15.94
CA PHE A 156 -5.23 -13.90 17.01
C PHE A 156 -6.06 -13.38 18.20
N GLY A 157 -5.78 -12.15 18.64
CA GLY A 157 -6.54 -11.50 19.72
C GLY A 157 -8.03 -11.39 19.38
N ARG A 158 -8.34 -11.00 18.14
CA ARG A 158 -9.71 -10.91 17.63
C ARG A 158 -10.43 -12.24 17.59
N LYS A 159 -9.79 -13.27 17.04
CA LYS A 159 -10.33 -14.64 16.98
C LYS A 159 -10.67 -15.17 18.37
N ARG A 160 -9.80 -14.93 19.36
CA ARG A 160 -10.04 -15.32 20.77
C ARG A 160 -11.18 -14.56 21.46
N ARG A 161 -11.51 -13.36 20.97
CA ARG A 161 -12.64 -12.56 21.47
C ARG A 161 -13.94 -12.80 20.69
N GLY A 162 -13.90 -13.62 19.63
CA GLY A 162 -15.05 -13.84 18.75
C GLY A 162 -15.41 -12.61 17.92
N GLU A 163 -14.44 -11.75 17.61
CA GLU A 163 -14.66 -10.61 16.71
C GLU A 163 -14.71 -11.07 15.25
N GLU A 164 -15.58 -10.46 14.45
CA GLU A 164 -15.84 -10.88 13.07
C GLU A 164 -14.86 -10.25 12.06
N GLY A 165 -14.33 -9.07 12.36
CA GLY A 165 -13.45 -8.31 11.47
C GLY A 165 -12.11 -9.01 11.22
N GLN A 166 -11.72 -9.05 9.95
CA GLN A 166 -10.45 -9.63 9.49
C GLN A 166 -9.31 -8.63 9.63
N VAL A 167 -8.07 -9.13 9.57
CA VAL A 167 -6.87 -8.31 9.46
C VAL A 167 -6.25 -8.57 8.09
N CYS A 168 -6.16 -7.53 7.29
CA CYS A 168 -5.49 -7.52 6.00
C CYS A 168 -4.12 -6.86 6.14
N VAL A 169 -3.10 -7.50 5.58
CA VAL A 169 -1.76 -6.90 5.46
C VAL A 169 -1.45 -6.72 3.98
N PHE A 170 -1.29 -5.48 3.54
CA PHE A 170 -0.73 -5.19 2.22
C PHE A 170 0.80 -5.25 2.33
N MET A 171 1.43 -6.10 1.52
CA MET A 171 2.86 -6.42 1.62
C MET A 171 3.59 -6.17 0.30
N SER A 172 4.92 -6.09 0.34
CA SER A 172 5.76 -6.27 -0.86
C SER A 172 6.54 -7.58 -0.83
N ASP A 173 6.92 -8.08 -2.00
CA ASP A 173 7.82 -9.24 -2.14
C ASP A 173 9.20 -9.05 -1.47
N GLY A 174 9.69 -7.81 -1.34
CA GLY A 174 10.89 -7.50 -0.55
C GLY A 174 10.80 -7.97 0.91
N GLU A 175 9.62 -7.99 1.51
CA GLU A 175 9.44 -8.41 2.91
C GLU A 175 9.70 -9.90 3.14
N VAL A 176 9.69 -10.74 2.09
CA VAL A 176 9.95 -12.19 2.24
C VAL A 176 11.44 -12.49 2.46
N GLN A 177 12.30 -11.47 2.31
CA GLN A 177 13.71 -11.54 2.68
C GLN A 177 13.90 -11.44 4.19
N GLU A 178 12.93 -10.88 4.92
CA GLU A 178 12.98 -10.75 6.36
C GLU A 178 12.57 -12.05 7.05
N GLY A 179 13.39 -12.51 7.99
CA GLY A 179 13.13 -13.74 8.76
C GLY A 179 11.78 -13.70 9.49
N GLN A 180 11.40 -12.52 9.97
CA GLN A 180 10.18 -12.28 10.74
C GLN A 180 8.89 -12.60 9.95
N THR A 181 8.91 -12.45 8.62
CA THR A 181 7.79 -12.85 7.75
C THR A 181 7.49 -14.34 7.89
N TRP A 182 8.54 -15.17 7.92
CA TRP A 182 8.42 -16.62 8.01
C TRP A 182 8.00 -17.09 9.42
N GLU A 183 8.51 -16.43 10.46
CA GLU A 183 8.06 -16.64 11.84
C GLU A 183 6.56 -16.34 12.00
N ALA A 184 6.08 -15.23 11.40
CA ALA A 184 4.67 -14.85 11.45
C ALA A 184 3.75 -15.89 10.81
N VAL A 185 4.12 -16.41 9.63
CA VAL A 185 3.34 -17.46 8.94
C VAL A 185 3.33 -18.75 9.75
N GLN A 186 4.48 -19.16 10.29
CA GLN A 186 4.57 -20.37 11.12
C GLN A 186 3.68 -20.26 12.36
N ALA A 187 3.72 -19.12 13.05
CA ALA A 187 2.86 -18.85 14.20
C ALA A 187 1.37 -18.84 13.82
N ALA A 188 1.02 -18.18 12.70
CA ALA A 188 -0.35 -18.11 12.22
C ALA A 188 -0.92 -19.48 11.83
N ALA A 189 -0.14 -20.32 11.16
CA ALA A 189 -0.53 -21.69 10.85
C ALA A 189 -0.69 -22.54 12.13
N HIS A 190 0.28 -22.46 13.06
CA HIS A 190 0.22 -23.21 14.32
C HIS A 190 -1.02 -22.85 15.17
N HIS A 191 -1.34 -21.56 15.25
CA HIS A 191 -2.47 -21.05 16.02
C HIS A 191 -3.79 -21.01 15.25
N ARG A 192 -3.80 -21.53 14.01
CA ARG A 192 -4.97 -21.55 13.13
C ARG A 192 -5.61 -20.18 12.93
N ILE A 193 -4.79 -19.15 12.65
CA ILE A 193 -5.24 -17.77 12.46
C ILE A 193 -5.74 -17.60 11.03
N ASP A 194 -7.02 -17.87 10.81
CA ASP A 194 -7.71 -17.79 9.51
C ASP A 194 -8.44 -16.46 9.26
N ASN A 195 -8.51 -15.57 10.25
CA ASN A 195 -8.96 -14.20 10.08
C ASN A 195 -7.82 -13.23 9.72
N LEU A 196 -6.63 -13.75 9.41
CA LEU A 196 -5.50 -13.02 8.85
C LEU A 196 -5.37 -13.34 7.37
N TRP A 197 -5.23 -12.32 6.54
CA TRP A 197 -4.85 -12.49 5.14
C TRP A 197 -3.90 -11.39 4.67
N ALA A 198 -3.12 -11.67 3.64
CA ALA A 198 -2.22 -10.72 3.02
C ALA A 198 -2.44 -10.63 1.51
N LEU A 199 -2.30 -9.41 0.98
CA LEU A 199 -2.20 -9.14 -0.45
C LEU A 199 -0.79 -8.58 -0.69
N MET A 200 0.04 -9.35 -1.39
CA MET A 200 1.45 -9.04 -1.61
C MET A 200 1.66 -8.56 -3.03
N ASP A 201 2.21 -7.36 -3.18
CA ASP A 201 2.70 -6.81 -4.43
C ASP A 201 4.03 -7.48 -4.80
N VAL A 202 4.00 -8.34 -5.82
CA VAL A 202 5.17 -9.08 -6.30
C VAL A 202 5.60 -8.49 -7.65
N ASN A 203 6.42 -7.44 -7.58
CA ASN A 203 6.88 -6.68 -8.75
C ASN A 203 8.34 -7.01 -9.16
N ASP A 204 9.01 -7.91 -8.44
CA ASP A 204 10.38 -8.35 -8.65
C ASP A 204 11.42 -7.20 -8.58
N GLN A 205 11.12 -6.12 -7.85
CA GLN A 205 12.00 -4.97 -7.64
C GLN A 205 12.23 -4.68 -6.15
N GLN A 206 13.42 -4.18 -5.85
CA GLN A 206 13.77 -3.62 -4.55
C GLN A 206 14.61 -2.35 -4.72
N CYS A 207 14.99 -1.70 -3.61
CA CYS A 207 15.70 -0.41 -3.65
C CYS A 207 16.95 -0.44 -4.53
N ASP A 208 17.77 -1.51 -4.42
CA ASP A 208 19.02 -1.64 -5.15
C ASP A 208 18.88 -2.23 -6.58
N GLY A 209 17.67 -2.61 -6.98
CA GLY A 209 17.36 -3.04 -8.33
C GLY A 209 16.48 -4.29 -8.39
N ALA A 210 16.65 -5.09 -9.44
CA ALA A 210 15.85 -6.31 -9.63
C ALA A 210 16.15 -7.34 -8.53
N MET A 211 15.09 -7.98 -8.03
CA MET A 211 15.13 -8.99 -6.96
C MET A 211 16.20 -10.07 -7.24
N SER A 212 16.22 -10.59 -8.46
CA SER A 212 17.15 -11.62 -8.94
C SER A 212 18.63 -11.21 -8.93
N SER A 213 18.92 -9.91 -8.96
CA SER A 213 20.29 -9.37 -8.97
C SER A 213 20.83 -8.99 -7.59
N VAL A 214 19.95 -8.82 -6.61
CA VAL A 214 20.30 -8.36 -5.27
C VAL A 214 20.20 -9.50 -4.26
N MET A 215 19.02 -10.12 -4.12
CA MET A 215 18.83 -11.32 -3.30
C MET A 215 17.60 -12.11 -3.78
N GLU A 216 17.85 -13.17 -4.53
CA GLU A 216 16.81 -13.99 -5.13
C GLU A 216 15.97 -14.73 -4.08
N VAL A 217 14.65 -14.56 -4.15
CA VAL A 217 13.68 -15.16 -3.21
C VAL A 217 13.08 -16.48 -3.69
N ARG A 218 13.42 -16.93 -4.91
CA ARG A 218 12.93 -18.19 -5.53
C ARG A 218 11.40 -18.27 -5.52
N ASP A 219 10.84 -19.48 -5.51
CA ASP A 219 9.39 -19.70 -5.46
C ASP A 219 8.83 -19.27 -4.09
N ILE A 220 8.22 -18.09 -4.07
CA ILE A 220 7.59 -17.48 -2.89
C ILE A 220 6.37 -18.32 -2.47
N ALA A 221 5.58 -18.81 -3.42
CA ALA A 221 4.34 -19.53 -3.16
C ALA A 221 4.60 -20.89 -2.52
N GLU A 222 5.58 -21.64 -3.04
CA GLU A 222 6.03 -22.91 -2.44
C GLU A 222 6.45 -22.71 -0.98
N LYS A 223 7.22 -21.65 -0.68
CA LYS A 223 7.65 -21.33 0.68
C LYS A 223 6.48 -21.05 1.61
N PHE A 224 5.54 -20.18 1.23
CA PHE A 224 4.37 -19.90 2.07
C PHE A 224 3.52 -21.16 2.32
N ARG A 225 3.33 -22.00 1.29
CA ARG A 225 2.61 -23.28 1.44
C ARG A 225 3.35 -24.22 2.39
N ALA A 226 4.68 -24.32 2.28
CA ALA A 226 5.51 -25.15 3.15
C ALA A 226 5.47 -24.68 4.61
N PHE A 227 5.33 -23.37 4.86
CA PHE A 227 5.14 -22.79 6.20
C PHE A 227 3.70 -22.90 6.73
N GLY A 228 2.76 -23.40 5.93
CA GLY A 228 1.41 -23.73 6.36
C GLY A 228 0.31 -22.74 5.95
N ALA A 229 0.62 -21.68 5.20
CA ALA A 229 -0.40 -20.78 4.66
C ALA A 229 -1.13 -21.37 3.44
N VAL A 230 -2.38 -20.97 3.22
CA VAL A 230 -2.99 -21.08 1.88
C VAL A 230 -2.39 -19.97 1.03
N CYS A 231 -1.85 -20.31 -0.14
CA CYS A 231 -1.18 -19.35 -1.01
C CYS A 231 -1.68 -19.48 -2.45
N VAL A 232 -2.18 -18.37 -2.99
CA VAL A 232 -2.65 -18.25 -4.36
C VAL A 232 -1.84 -17.19 -5.10
N GLU A 233 -1.63 -17.41 -6.40
CA GLU A 233 -0.91 -16.49 -7.28
C GLU A 233 -1.87 -15.99 -8.35
N ILE A 234 -1.86 -14.67 -8.57
CA ILE A 234 -2.74 -13.99 -9.52
C ILE A 234 -1.97 -12.93 -10.31
N ASP A 235 -2.56 -12.48 -11.42
CA ASP A 235 -2.17 -11.23 -12.08
C ASP A 235 -2.69 -10.05 -11.24
N ALA A 236 -1.79 -9.15 -10.82
CA ALA A 236 -2.14 -7.97 -10.04
C ALA A 236 -2.94 -6.92 -10.82
N HIS A 237 -3.10 -7.07 -12.13
CA HIS A 237 -3.86 -6.16 -12.97
C HIS A 237 -5.18 -6.77 -13.45
N ASP A 238 -5.54 -7.95 -12.93
CA ASP A 238 -6.84 -8.59 -13.13
C ASP A 238 -7.66 -8.52 -11.82
N LEU A 239 -8.64 -7.61 -11.78
CA LEU A 239 -9.52 -7.43 -10.62
C LEU A 239 -10.44 -8.64 -10.38
N ASP A 240 -10.82 -9.39 -11.43
CA ASP A 240 -11.60 -10.61 -11.26
C ASP A 240 -10.76 -11.70 -10.60
N ALA A 241 -9.47 -11.79 -10.94
CA ALA A 241 -8.54 -12.69 -10.26
C ALA A 241 -8.39 -12.32 -8.77
N MET A 242 -8.33 -11.02 -8.42
CA MET A 242 -8.32 -10.58 -7.02
C MET A 242 -9.58 -10.98 -6.26
N ARG A 243 -10.76 -10.79 -6.86
CA ARG A 243 -12.04 -11.21 -6.26
C ARG A 243 -12.07 -12.70 -6.00
N GLN A 244 -11.61 -13.51 -6.96
CA GLN A 244 -11.52 -14.97 -6.82
C GLN A 244 -10.53 -15.37 -5.72
N ALA A 245 -9.34 -14.78 -5.72
CA ALA A 245 -8.30 -15.07 -4.72
C ALA A 245 -8.75 -14.72 -3.29
N LYS A 246 -9.46 -13.61 -3.09
CA LYS A 246 -10.01 -13.24 -1.77
C LYS A 246 -11.08 -14.23 -1.27
N ALA A 247 -11.76 -14.91 -2.19
CA ALA A 247 -12.78 -15.91 -1.89
C ALA A 247 -12.20 -17.34 -1.71
N GLU A 248 -10.88 -17.51 -1.84
CA GLU A 248 -10.23 -18.81 -1.67
C GLU A 248 -10.53 -19.41 -0.29
N PRO A 249 -10.96 -20.68 -0.19
CA PRO A 249 -11.18 -21.32 1.11
C PRO A 249 -9.87 -21.53 1.88
N HIS A 250 -9.80 -21.02 3.12
CA HIS A 250 -8.59 -21.10 3.94
C HIS A 250 -8.89 -21.30 5.44
N GLU A 251 -9.88 -22.14 5.75
CA GLU A 251 -10.23 -22.47 7.15
C GLU A 251 -8.98 -22.92 7.94
N ASP A 252 -8.85 -22.42 9.17
CA ASP A 252 -7.74 -22.69 10.08
C ASP A 252 -6.33 -22.31 9.57
N ARG A 253 -6.21 -21.52 8.50
CA ARG A 253 -4.91 -21.12 7.91
C ARG A 253 -4.92 -19.66 7.47
N PRO A 254 -3.79 -18.93 7.59
CA PRO A 254 -3.70 -17.61 6.98
C PRO A 254 -3.73 -17.73 5.45
N LEU A 255 -4.33 -16.73 4.79
CA LEU A 255 -4.32 -16.61 3.33
C LEU A 255 -3.25 -15.62 2.87
N ILE A 256 -2.41 -16.03 1.93
CA ILE A 256 -1.44 -15.17 1.26
C ILE A 256 -1.78 -15.12 -0.24
N ILE A 257 -2.13 -13.94 -0.73
CA ILE A 257 -2.37 -13.68 -2.14
C ILE A 257 -1.14 -13.01 -2.71
N LEU A 258 -0.44 -13.70 -3.61
CA LEU A 258 0.71 -13.16 -4.34
C LEU A 258 0.22 -12.56 -5.65
N ALA A 259 0.17 -11.23 -5.71
CA ALA A 259 -0.24 -10.48 -6.89
C ALA A 259 1.00 -10.15 -7.72
N ARG A 260 1.23 -10.91 -8.79
CA ARG A 260 2.33 -10.67 -9.74
C ARG A 260 2.02 -9.42 -10.54
N SER A 261 2.82 -8.38 -10.35
CA SER A 261 2.56 -7.04 -10.90
C SER A 261 3.71 -6.56 -11.79
N SER A 262 3.41 -5.56 -12.61
CA SER A 262 4.43 -4.85 -13.38
C SER A 262 4.74 -3.48 -12.74
N PRO A 263 6.02 -3.17 -12.44
CA PRO A 263 6.42 -1.88 -11.89
C PRO A 263 6.30 -0.71 -12.89
N THR A 264 5.79 -0.97 -14.10
CA THR A 264 5.58 0.03 -15.17
C THR A 264 4.18 -0.06 -15.77
N HIS A 265 3.25 -0.81 -15.17
CA HIS A 265 1.87 -0.90 -15.66
C HIS A 265 1.19 0.47 -15.72
N GLY A 266 0.64 0.81 -16.90
CA GLY A 266 0.00 2.10 -17.17
C GLY A 266 0.96 3.29 -17.29
N MET A 267 2.27 3.10 -17.11
CA MET A 267 3.30 4.12 -17.31
C MET A 267 4.54 3.49 -17.97
N SER A 268 4.38 2.93 -19.17
CA SER A 268 5.38 2.07 -19.81
C SER A 268 6.70 2.78 -20.10
N PHE A 269 6.64 4.11 -20.27
CA PHE A 269 7.82 4.95 -20.45
C PHE A 269 8.84 4.81 -19.29
N LEU A 270 8.39 4.45 -18.08
CA LEU A 270 9.25 4.19 -16.93
C LEU A 270 10.24 3.05 -17.15
N GLN A 271 9.97 2.11 -18.05
CA GLN A 271 10.83 0.95 -18.33
C GLN A 271 12.27 1.37 -18.71
N ARG A 272 12.45 2.58 -19.28
CA ARG A 272 13.77 3.14 -19.59
C ARG A 272 14.68 3.33 -18.38
N ARG A 273 14.11 3.38 -17.16
CA ARG A 273 14.85 3.50 -15.90
C ARG A 273 15.21 2.15 -15.27
N PHE A 274 14.72 1.04 -15.82
CA PHE A 274 15.09 -0.30 -15.34
C PHE A 274 16.62 -0.48 -15.33
N PRO A 275 17.22 -1.11 -14.30
CA PRO A 275 16.58 -1.81 -13.18
C PRO A 275 16.28 -0.92 -11.95
N ARG A 276 16.41 0.41 -12.04
CA ARG A 276 16.23 1.31 -10.89
C ARG A 276 14.93 2.08 -11.01
N LEU A 277 13.86 1.43 -10.57
CA LEU A 277 12.49 1.97 -10.61
C LEU A 277 11.99 2.46 -9.24
N HIS A 278 12.60 2.01 -8.14
CA HIS A 278 12.09 2.19 -6.78
C HIS A 278 11.79 3.65 -6.39
N TYR A 279 12.70 4.59 -6.67
CA TYR A 279 12.46 6.02 -6.49
C TYR A 279 12.97 6.77 -7.73
N VAL A 280 12.06 7.40 -8.46
CA VAL A 280 12.40 8.15 -9.68
C VAL A 280 12.75 9.57 -9.30
N ARG A 281 14.03 9.93 -9.43
CA ARG A 281 14.50 11.32 -9.38
C ARG A 281 14.92 11.78 -10.77
N PHE A 282 14.47 12.96 -11.19
CA PHE A 282 14.90 13.56 -12.45
C PHE A 282 16.26 14.22 -12.28
N LYS A 283 17.16 13.98 -13.23
CA LYS A 283 18.50 14.55 -13.24
C LYS A 283 18.54 15.91 -13.92
N THR A 284 17.64 16.13 -14.87
CA THR A 284 17.60 17.32 -15.74
C THR A 284 16.15 17.73 -16.03
N PRO A 285 15.86 19.02 -16.24
CA PRO A 285 14.53 19.48 -16.67
C PRO A 285 14.03 18.79 -17.94
N GLU A 286 14.92 18.51 -18.90
CA GLU A 286 14.56 17.87 -20.18
C GLU A 286 14.05 16.44 -19.97
N GLU A 287 14.73 15.67 -19.11
CA GLU A 287 14.29 14.33 -18.72
C GLU A 287 12.92 14.35 -18.02
N ARG A 288 12.68 15.34 -17.15
CA ARG A 288 11.38 15.52 -16.48
C ARG A 288 10.28 15.86 -17.48
N ASP A 289 10.55 16.77 -18.43
CA ASP A 289 9.61 17.16 -19.48
C ASP A 289 9.30 16.01 -20.46
N GLU A 290 10.31 15.24 -20.88
CA GLU A 290 10.12 14.06 -21.74
C GLU A 290 9.22 13.03 -21.05
N MET A 291 9.51 12.72 -19.77
CA MET A 291 8.69 11.78 -18.99
C MET A 291 7.27 12.32 -18.75
N ASN A 292 7.13 13.61 -18.46
CA ASN A 292 5.83 14.26 -18.25
C ASN A 292 4.94 14.09 -19.49
N LYS A 293 5.46 14.40 -20.69
CA LYS A 293 4.70 14.27 -21.93
C LYS A 293 4.31 12.82 -22.24
N ALA A 294 5.28 11.90 -22.15
CA ALA A 294 5.04 10.50 -22.51
C ALA A 294 4.05 9.81 -21.55
N ILE A 295 4.23 9.97 -20.24
CA ILE A 295 3.34 9.33 -19.27
C ILE A 295 1.97 10.01 -19.24
N ALA A 296 1.88 11.33 -19.46
CA ALA A 296 0.58 12.00 -19.56
C ALA A 296 -0.27 11.44 -20.70
N GLU A 297 0.33 11.18 -21.86
CA GLU A 297 -0.32 10.50 -22.98
C GLU A 297 -0.82 9.10 -22.60
N GLU A 298 0.04 8.28 -21.97
CA GLU A 298 -0.31 6.92 -21.51
C GLU A 298 -1.47 6.92 -20.49
N LEU A 299 -1.54 7.94 -19.63
CA LEU A 299 -2.59 8.09 -18.62
C LEU A 299 -3.83 8.83 -19.13
N GLY A 300 -3.83 9.32 -20.37
CA GLY A 300 -4.92 10.10 -20.96
C GLY A 300 -5.21 11.39 -20.20
N VAL A 301 -4.17 12.13 -19.81
CA VAL A 301 -4.23 13.44 -19.17
C VAL A 301 -3.34 14.44 -19.91
N GLU A 302 -3.55 15.73 -19.67
CA GLU A 302 -2.61 16.74 -20.16
C GLU A 302 -1.29 16.67 -19.39
N PRO A 303 -0.14 17.00 -20.02
CA PRO A 303 1.12 17.16 -19.32
C PRO A 303 0.97 18.11 -18.14
N VAL A 304 1.59 17.75 -17.02
CA VAL A 304 1.52 18.53 -15.78
C VAL A 304 2.22 19.87 -16.02
N ASP A 305 1.58 20.96 -15.62
CA ASP A 305 2.23 22.27 -15.61
C ASP A 305 3.32 22.29 -14.53
N ILE A 306 4.56 22.16 -14.98
CA ILE A 306 5.76 22.23 -14.18
C ILE A 306 6.21 23.70 -14.22
N ALA A 307 5.55 24.58 -13.46
CA ALA A 307 6.06 25.93 -13.29
C ALA A 307 7.51 25.87 -12.78
N GLU A 308 8.40 26.71 -13.33
CA GLU A 308 9.78 26.91 -12.86
C GLU A 308 9.76 27.47 -11.43
N GLY A 309 9.62 26.61 -10.41
CA GLY A 309 9.34 27.10 -9.07
C GLY A 309 9.27 26.04 -7.99
N ALA A 310 10.34 25.27 -7.82
CA ALA A 310 10.75 24.72 -6.53
C ALA A 310 12.21 24.26 -6.67
N HIS A 311 13.13 25.11 -6.20
CA HIS A 311 14.53 24.75 -5.98
C HIS A 311 14.66 23.77 -4.82
#